data_AF-A0A1F8B6R1-F1
#
_entry.id   AF-A0A1F8B6R1-F1
#
_cell.length_a   1.000
_cell.length_b   1.000
_cell.length_c   1.000
_cell.angle_alpha   90.00
_cell.angle_beta   90.00
_cell.angle_gamma   90.00
#
_symmetry.space_group_name_H-M   'P 1'
#
loop_
_entity.id
_entity.type
_entity.pdbx_description
1 polymer ?
#
loop_
_entity_poly.entity_id
_entity_poly.type
_entity_poly.pdbx_seq_one_letter_code
_entity_poly.pdbx_strand_id
1 'polypeptide(L)'
;MLILIAFSFLAGIVTILSPCRLPLLPIILSSTIGEGKKRPFGVVIGFVASFTFFTLFLSSIVRATGVSPNLLRGVSILVLFLFGLTLIIPKFQLVIEQLFVKFARFAPKGNSQNGFLAGFVIGLSLGLLWTPCVGPILASVITLALAGNVTSDAFVITLAYAIGTAIPMFLVMQGGRTALQKVPWLLRNTPKIQKAFGILMILTAIGIFFNVDRKFQTFILDKFPNYGVGLTTIEDNETVRRELNNVNDTPIDEGLIGKPMPDVTLPKGPLAPELVSGGEWFGSTPLTIKSLRGKVVIIDFWTYSCINCQRTFPYLRTWYEKYKDKGLVIIGVHSPEFEFEKDPKNVLSAINDFDLKYPIMQDNNFSTWRAYNNRFWPAKYFIDKDGFIRYTHFGEGAYDESERVIQKLLAESGAANFDTNVSNPSYQTYSRTPEIYLGYKRLQYFASPEEVQQDILANYSFPEVLTQDNFALEGDLTITPEYSLSTKDSKLKLSFEAKEVFLVMNPKIPGSRVRVLLDGQIQYPGEDVVNGIVIVDSDNLYKLIKLDSPGRHELTLEFLDGEVEVYAFTFG
;
A
#
# COMPACT_ATOMS: atom_id res chain seq x y z
N MET A 1 18.87 -5.77 2.95
CA MET A 1 18.92 -5.60 4.43
C MET A 1 19.77 -4.43 4.92
N LEU A 2 21.03 -4.26 4.49
CA LEU A 2 21.91 -3.19 4.97
C LEU A 2 21.32 -1.77 4.84
N ILE A 3 20.63 -1.49 3.73
CA ILE A 3 19.97 -0.20 3.49
C ILE A 3 18.84 0.06 4.51
N LEU A 4 18.01 -0.96 4.79
CA LEU A 4 16.93 -0.85 5.79
C LEU A 4 17.48 -0.62 7.20
N ILE A 5 18.59 -1.27 7.54
CA ILE A 5 19.30 -1.07 8.81
C ILE A 5 19.82 0.37 8.90
N ALA A 6 20.46 0.88 7.85
CA ALA A 6 20.97 2.24 7.79
C ALA A 6 19.83 3.28 7.90
N PHE A 7 18.73 3.06 7.20
CA PHE A 7 17.56 3.94 7.26
C PHE A 7 16.91 3.92 8.64
N SER A 8 16.72 2.74 9.21
CA SER A 8 16.19 2.56 10.57
C SER A 8 17.06 3.27 11.62
N PHE A 9 18.38 3.17 11.47
CA PHE A 9 19.34 3.87 12.31
C PHE A 9 19.23 5.40 12.16
N LEU A 10 19.16 5.93 10.93
CA LEU A 10 18.98 7.36 10.66
C LEU A 10 17.63 7.89 11.19
N ALA A 11 16.56 7.14 10.99
CA ALA A 11 15.24 7.46 11.53
C ALA A 11 15.28 7.52 13.07
N GLY A 12 16.00 6.59 13.71
CA GLY A 12 16.27 6.62 15.14
C GLY A 12 16.93 7.93 15.58
N ILE A 13 17.94 8.41 14.85
CA ILE A 13 18.63 9.67 15.13
C ILE A 13 17.65 10.85 15.05
N VAL A 14 16.86 10.94 13.98
CA VAL A 14 15.90 12.03 13.75
C VAL A 14 14.79 12.04 14.80
N THR A 15 14.39 10.87 15.33
CA THR A 15 13.27 10.78 16.28
C THR A 15 13.56 11.49 17.61
N ILE A 16 14.82 11.85 17.93
CA ILE A 16 15.10 12.71 19.11
C ILE A 16 14.40 14.07 19.04
N LEU A 17 14.11 14.57 17.84
CA LEU A 17 13.37 15.80 17.60
C LEU A 17 11.86 15.65 17.81
N SER A 18 11.38 14.44 18.09
CA SER A 18 9.95 14.19 18.29
C SER A 18 9.44 15.00 19.49
N PRO A 19 8.28 15.68 19.35
CA PRO A 19 7.69 16.50 20.42
C PRO A 19 7.42 15.71 21.70
N CYS A 20 7.40 14.37 21.64
CA CYS A 20 7.22 13.49 22.79
C CYS A 20 8.52 13.27 23.61
N ARG A 21 9.71 13.49 23.04
CA ARG A 21 11.01 13.23 23.70
C ARG A 21 11.64 14.49 24.29
N LEU A 22 11.53 15.61 23.60
CA LEU A 22 12.05 16.92 24.01
C LEU A 22 11.66 17.34 25.45
N PRO A 23 10.44 17.08 25.96
CA PRO A 23 10.02 17.53 27.29
C PRO A 23 10.72 16.76 28.43
N LEU A 24 11.19 15.55 28.15
CA LEU A 24 11.86 14.68 29.12
C LEU A 24 13.37 14.93 29.20
N LEU A 25 13.93 15.58 28.18
CA LEU A 25 15.36 15.87 28.08
C LEU A 25 15.87 16.66 29.30
N PRO A 26 15.20 17.71 29.82
CA PRO A 26 15.62 18.40 31.04
C PRO A 26 15.63 17.49 32.29
N ILE A 27 14.66 16.58 32.41
CA ILE A 27 14.57 15.63 33.54
C ILE A 27 15.73 14.64 33.48
N ILE A 28 16.00 14.08 32.30
CA ILE A 28 17.12 13.17 32.05
C ILE A 28 18.44 13.87 32.38
N LEU A 29 18.62 15.10 31.91
CA LEU A 29 19.81 15.88 32.21
C LEU A 29 19.95 16.13 33.71
N SER A 30 18.88 16.52 34.41
CA SER A 30 18.92 16.73 35.87
C SER A 30 19.28 15.47 36.65
N SER A 31 18.81 14.30 36.20
CA SER A 31 19.11 13.00 36.81
C SER A 31 20.57 12.54 36.63
N THR A 32 21.31 13.15 35.70
CA THR A 32 22.73 12.86 35.43
C THR A 32 23.70 13.79 36.18
N ILE A 33 23.20 14.84 36.83
CA ILE A 33 24.02 15.87 37.51
C ILE A 33 24.65 15.36 38.83
N GLY A 34 24.33 14.14 39.29
CA GLY A 34 24.74 13.64 40.59
C GLY A 34 25.94 12.68 40.63
N GLU A 35 25.97 11.58 39.88
CA GLU A 35 26.84 10.44 40.26
C GLU A 35 27.26 9.54 39.09
N GLY A 36 28.60 9.34 38.95
CA GLY A 36 29.25 8.24 38.25
C GLY A 36 29.37 8.33 36.71
N LYS A 37 30.59 8.27 36.18
CA LYS A 37 30.89 8.21 34.72
C LYS A 37 30.17 7.07 33.97
N LYS A 38 29.73 6.02 34.68
CA LYS A 38 29.04 4.85 34.11
C LYS A 38 27.51 4.97 34.05
N ARG A 39 26.91 6.02 34.61
CA ARG A 39 25.44 6.18 34.69
C ARG A 39 24.77 6.42 33.33
N PRO A 40 25.32 7.25 32.42
CA PRO A 40 24.76 7.41 31.07
C PRO A 40 24.74 6.11 30.25
N PHE A 41 25.77 5.28 30.39
CA PHE A 41 25.82 3.96 29.76
C PHE A 41 24.71 3.04 30.27
N GLY A 42 24.41 3.08 31.58
CA GLY A 42 23.29 2.35 32.15
C GLY A 42 21.95 2.76 31.51
N VAL A 43 21.69 4.06 31.40
CA VAL A 43 20.45 4.59 30.79
C VAL A 43 20.31 4.14 29.34
N VAL A 44 21.37 4.24 28.55
CA VAL A 44 21.37 3.83 27.14
C VAL A 44 21.07 2.33 26.99
N ILE A 45 21.78 1.48 27.74
CA ILE A 45 21.61 0.02 27.64
C ILE A 45 20.20 -0.39 28.11
N GLY A 46 19.72 0.20 29.21
CA GLY A 46 18.36 -0.03 29.71
C GLY A 46 17.30 0.40 28.70
N PHE A 47 17.51 1.55 28.05
CA PHE A 47 16.62 2.04 27.00
C PHE A 47 16.56 1.09 25.79
N VAL A 48 17.72 0.73 25.24
CA VAL A 48 17.81 -0.16 24.06
C VAL A 48 17.18 -1.53 24.36
N ALA A 49 17.47 -2.10 25.53
CA ALA A 49 16.93 -3.40 25.93
C ALA A 49 15.39 -3.36 26.10
N SER A 50 14.87 -2.38 26.86
CA SER A 50 13.43 -2.21 27.09
C SER A 50 12.69 -1.92 25.79
N PHE A 51 13.18 -0.98 25.00
CA PHE A 51 12.54 -0.58 23.75
C PHE A 51 12.47 -1.75 22.76
N THR A 52 13.55 -2.51 22.60
CA THR A 52 13.58 -3.67 21.71
C THR A 52 12.64 -4.77 22.21
N PHE A 53 12.70 -5.10 23.50
CA PHE A 53 11.85 -6.11 24.11
C PHE A 53 10.35 -5.77 23.99
N PHE A 54 9.93 -4.57 24.41
CA PHE A 54 8.53 -4.17 24.37
C PHE A 54 8.01 -4.02 22.94
N THR A 55 8.82 -3.54 22.00
CA THR A 55 8.42 -3.44 20.59
C THR A 55 8.14 -4.82 20.00
N LEU A 56 9.04 -5.79 20.23
CA LEU A 56 8.86 -7.17 19.74
C LEU A 56 7.74 -7.90 20.47
N PHE A 57 7.60 -7.70 21.78
CA PHE A 57 6.52 -8.27 22.58
C PHE A 57 5.16 -7.73 22.14
N LEU A 58 5.04 -6.42 21.94
CA LEU A 58 3.82 -5.79 21.45
C LEU A 58 3.48 -6.28 20.03
N SER A 59 4.47 -6.38 19.14
CA SER A 59 4.29 -6.94 17.79
C SER A 59 3.76 -8.38 17.84
N SER A 60 4.32 -9.20 18.75
CA SER A 60 3.88 -10.58 18.96
C SER A 60 2.45 -10.66 19.49
N ILE A 61 2.08 -9.80 20.44
CA ILE A 61 0.71 -9.71 20.97
C ILE A 61 -0.25 -9.31 19.85
N VAL A 62 0.05 -8.28 19.08
CA VAL A 62 -0.81 -7.81 17.98
C VAL A 62 -1.03 -8.93 16.96
N ARG A 63 0.02 -9.68 16.60
CA ARG A 63 -0.08 -10.85 15.71
C ARG A 63 -0.95 -11.96 16.30
N ALA A 64 -0.86 -12.22 17.60
CA ALA A 64 -1.63 -13.27 18.26
C ALA A 64 -3.11 -12.89 18.50
N THR A 65 -3.40 -11.61 18.70
CA THR A 65 -4.72 -11.12 19.14
C THR A 65 -5.54 -10.48 18.02
N GLY A 66 -4.93 -10.14 16.87
CA GLY A 66 -5.63 -9.57 15.72
C GLY A 66 -6.26 -8.20 16.00
N VAL A 67 -5.68 -7.42 16.92
CA VAL A 67 -6.26 -6.14 17.36
C VAL A 67 -6.31 -5.16 16.19
N SER A 68 -7.48 -4.54 15.98
CA SER A 68 -7.66 -3.54 14.93
C SER A 68 -6.68 -2.36 15.09
N PRO A 69 -6.08 -1.85 14.00
CA PRO A 69 -5.19 -0.68 14.04
C PRO A 69 -5.86 0.56 14.64
N ASN A 70 -7.19 0.67 14.53
CA ASN A 70 -7.98 1.75 15.10
C ASN A 70 -8.01 1.71 16.63
N LEU A 71 -8.08 0.52 17.24
CA LEU A 71 -8.04 0.38 18.69
C LEU A 71 -6.65 0.76 19.23
N LEU A 72 -5.57 0.28 18.59
CA LEU A 72 -4.21 0.64 18.95
C LEU A 72 -3.97 2.14 18.83
N ARG A 73 -4.44 2.76 17.74
CA ARG A 73 -4.40 4.21 17.56
C ARG A 73 -5.16 4.94 18.67
N GLY A 74 -6.37 4.48 19.01
CA GLY A 74 -7.17 5.05 20.10
C GLY A 74 -6.47 4.98 21.46
N VAL A 75 -5.87 3.83 21.79
CA VAL A 75 -5.08 3.66 23.02
C VAL A 75 -3.89 4.62 23.04
N SER A 76 -3.14 4.73 21.95
CA SER A 76 -2.00 5.65 21.86
C SER A 76 -2.42 7.12 22.01
N ILE A 77 -3.55 7.53 21.41
CA ILE A 77 -4.12 8.88 21.58
C ILE A 77 -4.47 9.12 23.05
N LEU A 78 -5.14 8.17 23.71
CA LEU A 78 -5.52 8.28 25.11
C LEU A 78 -4.30 8.42 26.02
N VAL A 79 -3.28 7.58 25.82
CA VAL A 79 -2.02 7.65 26.59
C VAL A 79 -1.33 9.00 26.37
N LEU A 80 -1.22 9.46 25.12
CA LEU A 80 -0.56 10.73 24.80
C LEU A 80 -1.30 11.93 25.39
N PHE A 81 -2.64 11.91 25.36
CA PHE A 81 -3.48 12.93 25.98
C PHE A 81 -3.30 12.96 27.50
N LEU A 82 -3.32 11.79 28.16
CA LEU A 82 -3.10 11.69 29.61
C LEU A 82 -1.72 12.23 29.98
N PHE A 83 -0.67 11.87 29.24
CA PHE A 83 0.70 12.38 29.46
C PHE A 83 0.80 13.90 29.26
N GLY A 84 0.13 14.46 28.25
CA GLY A 84 0.07 15.91 28.08
C GLY A 84 -0.60 16.59 29.28
N LEU A 85 -1.65 15.99 29.83
CA LEU A 85 -2.38 16.50 30.99
C LEU A 85 -1.52 16.50 32.26
N THR A 86 -0.69 15.47 32.47
CA THR A 86 0.21 15.40 33.64
C THR A 86 1.26 16.51 33.63
N LEU A 87 1.73 16.93 32.46
CA LEU A 87 2.72 18.01 32.30
C LEU A 87 2.13 19.42 32.54
N ILE A 88 0.82 19.59 32.39
CA ILE A 88 0.15 20.90 32.57
C ILE A 88 -0.28 21.12 34.03
N ILE A 89 -0.71 20.06 34.71
CA ILE A 89 -1.31 20.14 36.05
C ILE A 89 -0.29 19.65 37.11
N PRO A 90 0.44 20.53 37.81
CA PRO A 90 1.47 20.13 38.78
C PRO A 90 0.93 19.32 39.97
N LYS A 91 -0.37 19.42 40.28
CA LYS A 91 -1.01 18.56 41.30
C LYS A 91 -1.04 17.08 40.90
N PHE A 92 -1.18 16.77 39.61
CA PHE A 92 -1.16 15.38 39.12
C PHE A 92 0.25 14.79 39.16
N GLN A 93 1.28 15.60 38.94
CA GLN A 93 2.67 15.17 39.06
C GLN A 93 2.98 14.63 40.46
N LEU A 94 2.50 15.32 41.52
CA LEU A 94 2.67 14.88 42.91
C LEU A 94 1.95 13.56 43.21
N VAL A 95 0.77 13.33 42.63
CA VAL A 95 0.02 12.06 42.81
C VAL A 95 0.76 10.90 42.14
N ILE A 96 1.30 11.12 40.94
CA ILE A 96 2.09 10.11 40.21
C ILE A 96 3.41 9.84 40.95
N GLU A 97 4.10 10.86 41.44
CA GLU A 97 5.31 10.69 42.27
C GLU A 97 5.02 9.87 43.53
N GLN A 98 3.90 10.11 44.21
CA GLN A 98 3.49 9.31 45.37
C GLN A 98 3.17 7.85 45.02
N LEU A 99 2.53 7.62 43.86
CA LEU A 99 2.24 6.28 43.34
C LEU A 99 3.54 5.53 42.99
N PHE A 100 4.47 6.21 42.33
CA PHE A 100 5.78 5.68 41.98
C PHE A 100 6.65 5.42 43.21
N VAL A 101 6.61 6.26 44.24
CA VAL A 101 7.34 6.00 45.50
C VAL A 101 6.78 4.76 46.20
N LYS A 102 5.46 4.52 46.14
CA LYS A 102 4.86 3.27 46.63
C LYS A 102 5.32 2.05 45.82
N PHE A 103 5.41 2.17 44.50
CA PHE A 103 5.88 1.09 43.62
C PHE A 103 7.40 0.86 43.72
N ALA A 104 8.18 1.93 43.91
CA ALA A 104 9.63 1.91 44.07
C ALA A 104 10.07 1.35 45.44
N ARG A 105 9.16 1.23 46.42
CA ARG A 105 9.42 0.41 47.62
C ARG A 105 9.56 -1.08 47.31
N PHE A 106 9.04 -1.54 46.17
CA PHE A 106 9.21 -2.90 45.66
C PHE A 106 10.49 -3.06 44.82
N ALA A 107 11.19 -1.97 44.50
CA ALA A 107 12.48 -2.03 43.84
C ALA A 107 13.59 -2.32 44.89
N PRO A 108 14.58 -3.17 44.58
CA PRO A 108 15.65 -3.48 45.52
C PRO A 108 16.36 -2.20 45.95
N LYS A 109 16.50 -1.96 47.27
CA LYS A 109 17.44 -0.96 47.81
C LYS A 109 18.87 -1.44 47.57
N GLY A 110 19.32 -1.42 46.32
CA GLY A 110 20.70 -1.67 45.95
C GLY A 110 21.55 -0.43 46.23
N ASN A 111 22.66 -0.61 46.96
CA ASN A 111 23.62 0.43 47.32
C ASN A 111 23.86 1.45 46.20
N SER A 112 23.77 2.74 46.56
CA SER A 112 23.99 3.94 45.74
C SER A 112 25.41 4.09 45.17
N GLN A 113 26.24 3.04 45.16
CA GLN A 113 27.59 3.09 44.62
C GLN A 113 27.67 2.68 43.13
N ASN A 114 26.70 1.92 42.61
CA ASN A 114 26.70 1.50 41.21
C ASN A 114 25.80 2.40 40.35
N GLY A 115 26.31 3.59 40.00
CA GLY A 115 25.62 4.54 39.10
C GLY A 115 25.12 3.94 37.78
N PHE A 116 25.68 2.80 37.34
CA PHE A 116 25.19 2.04 36.18
C PHE A 116 23.79 1.44 36.37
N LEU A 117 23.53 0.77 37.51
CA LEU A 117 22.23 0.11 37.76
C LEU A 117 21.10 1.12 37.91
N ALA A 118 21.38 2.24 38.60
CA ALA A 118 20.43 3.35 38.70
C ALA A 118 20.10 3.93 37.31
N GLY A 119 21.12 4.06 36.44
CA GLY A 119 20.92 4.43 35.04
C GLY A 119 20.08 3.41 34.28
N PHE A 120 20.34 2.12 34.43
CA PHE A 120 19.64 1.04 33.73
C PHE A 120 18.13 1.04 34.02
N VAL A 121 17.72 1.21 35.28
CA VAL A 121 16.30 1.27 35.66
C VAL A 121 15.59 2.50 35.07
N ILE A 122 16.27 3.65 35.04
CA ILE A 122 15.77 4.86 34.39
C ILE A 122 15.59 4.61 32.88
N GLY A 123 16.59 3.98 32.25
CA GLY A 123 16.55 3.58 30.84
C GLY A 123 15.38 2.64 30.52
N LEU A 124 15.15 1.62 31.36
CA LEU A 124 14.03 0.68 31.19
C LEU A 124 12.68 1.39 31.17
N SER A 125 12.49 2.33 32.10
CA SER A 125 11.25 3.11 32.21
C SER A 125 11.03 4.00 30.98
N LEU A 126 12.10 4.66 30.50
CA LEU A 126 12.06 5.49 29.30
C LEU A 126 11.72 4.68 28.04
N GLY A 127 12.23 3.45 27.92
CA GLY A 127 11.92 2.55 26.80
C GLY A 127 10.42 2.30 26.67
N LEU A 128 9.76 1.96 27.78
CA LEU A 128 8.32 1.69 27.83
C LEU A 128 7.48 2.94 27.51
N LEU A 129 7.90 4.09 28.03
CA LEU A 129 7.23 5.38 27.80
C LEU A 129 7.32 5.84 26.33
N TRP A 130 8.38 5.45 25.63
CA TRP A 130 8.62 5.90 24.25
C TRP A 130 7.94 5.05 23.20
N THR A 131 7.65 3.77 23.45
CA THR A 131 7.00 2.85 22.49
C THR A 131 5.71 3.41 21.86
N PRO A 132 4.77 4.03 22.60
CA PRO A 132 3.51 4.54 22.03
C PRO A 132 3.68 5.74 21.08
N CYS A 133 4.81 6.46 21.19
CA CYS A 133 5.03 7.74 20.51
C CYS A 133 5.77 7.60 19.15
N VAL A 134 6.21 6.39 18.78
CA VAL A 134 6.94 6.12 17.52
C VAL A 134 5.99 5.67 16.38
N GLY A 135 4.67 5.85 16.59
CA GLY A 135 3.54 5.36 15.78
C GLY A 135 3.82 5.04 14.30
N PRO A 136 3.96 6.02 13.39
CA PRO A 136 4.01 5.74 11.95
C PRO A 136 5.28 5.00 11.49
N ILE A 137 6.42 5.32 12.10
CA ILE A 137 7.72 4.74 11.69
C ILE A 137 7.81 3.28 12.16
N LEU A 138 7.37 3.01 13.40
CA LEU A 138 7.27 1.63 13.87
C LEU A 138 6.21 0.86 13.10
N ALA A 139 5.10 1.48 12.67
CA ALA A 139 4.09 0.80 11.86
C ALA A 139 4.67 0.29 10.52
N SER A 140 5.50 1.08 9.83
CA SER A 140 6.19 0.63 8.62
C SER A 140 7.17 -0.52 8.89
N VAL A 141 7.96 -0.44 9.97
CA VAL A 141 8.90 -1.49 10.38
C VAL A 141 8.18 -2.78 10.81
N ILE A 142 7.07 -2.63 11.54
CA ILE A 142 6.22 -3.75 11.99
C ILE A 142 5.51 -4.39 10.80
N THR A 143 5.03 -3.60 9.83
CA THR A 143 4.41 -4.13 8.59
C THR A 143 5.41 -4.99 7.82
N LEU A 144 6.67 -4.54 7.73
CA LEU A 144 7.75 -5.30 7.11
C LEU A 144 8.10 -6.58 7.91
N ALA A 145 8.07 -6.50 9.23
CA ALA A 145 8.29 -7.66 10.12
C ALA A 145 7.14 -8.68 10.12
N LEU A 146 5.92 -8.25 9.79
CA LEU A 146 4.73 -9.10 9.67
C LEU A 146 4.67 -9.86 8.35
N ALA A 147 5.33 -9.37 7.30
CA ALA A 147 5.49 -10.06 6.02
C ALA A 147 6.47 -11.25 6.09
N GLY A 148 7.20 -11.42 7.20
CA GLY A 148 8.13 -12.53 7.44
C GLY A 148 7.73 -13.44 8.62
N ASN A 149 8.16 -14.70 8.57
CA ASN A 149 8.12 -15.60 9.73
C ASN A 149 9.17 -15.16 10.75
N VAL A 150 8.81 -14.34 11.75
CA VAL A 150 9.61 -13.94 12.93
C VAL A 150 11.12 -14.15 12.76
N THR A 151 11.73 -13.43 11.81
CA THR A 151 13.14 -13.62 11.47
C THR A 151 14.03 -12.73 12.32
N SER A 152 15.30 -13.10 12.38
CA SER A 152 16.45 -12.30 12.84
C SER A 152 16.40 -10.83 12.39
N ASP A 153 15.74 -10.56 11.28
CA ASP A 153 15.79 -9.29 10.56
C ASP A 153 14.97 -8.20 11.27
N ALA A 154 13.79 -8.55 11.78
CA ALA A 154 12.97 -7.62 12.57
C ALA A 154 13.67 -7.22 13.87
N PHE A 155 14.37 -8.17 14.51
CA PHE A 155 15.20 -7.91 15.68
C PHE A 155 16.35 -6.95 15.34
N VAL A 156 17.08 -7.22 14.26
CA VAL A 156 18.21 -6.39 13.81
C VAL A 156 17.77 -4.97 13.43
N ILE A 157 16.66 -4.81 12.73
CA ILE A 157 16.12 -3.49 12.35
C ILE A 157 15.66 -2.70 13.57
N THR A 158 14.98 -3.34 14.53
CA THR A 158 14.53 -2.72 15.78
C THR A 158 15.72 -2.31 16.64
N LEU A 159 16.75 -3.17 16.71
CA LEU A 159 17.99 -2.87 17.42
C LEU A 159 18.73 -1.69 16.79
N ALA A 160 18.82 -1.64 15.46
CA ALA A 160 19.43 -0.53 14.74
C ALA A 160 18.71 0.80 15.00
N TYR A 161 17.37 0.80 15.01
CA TYR A 161 16.55 1.96 15.38
C TYR A 161 16.83 2.43 16.82
N ALA A 162 16.87 1.48 17.76
CA ALA A 162 17.10 1.75 19.17
C ALA A 162 18.50 2.34 19.41
N ILE A 163 19.53 1.80 18.74
CA ILE A 163 20.90 2.32 18.77
C ILE A 163 20.96 3.72 18.14
N GLY A 164 20.30 3.93 17.00
CA GLY A 164 20.21 5.23 16.34
C GLY A 164 19.61 6.31 17.23
N THR A 165 18.57 5.97 18.01
CA THR A 165 18.01 6.87 19.03
C THR A 165 18.96 7.07 20.22
N ALA A 166 19.65 6.01 20.64
CA ALA A 166 20.50 6.03 21.82
C ALA A 166 21.76 6.90 21.67
N ILE A 167 22.33 7.00 20.46
CA ILE A 167 23.56 7.75 20.21
C ILE A 167 23.38 9.26 20.49
N PRO A 168 22.39 9.97 19.88
CA PRO A 168 22.16 11.38 20.20
C PRO A 168 21.81 11.60 21.67
N MET A 169 21.04 10.68 22.28
CA MET A 169 20.73 10.74 23.70
C MET A 169 21.99 10.67 24.56
N PHE A 170 22.92 9.76 24.24
CA PHE A 170 24.20 9.63 24.93
C PHE A 170 25.06 10.90 24.79
N LEU A 171 25.11 11.47 23.58
CA LEU A 171 25.84 12.73 23.32
C LEU A 171 25.25 13.90 24.12
N VAL A 172 23.92 14.02 24.18
CA VAL A 172 23.23 15.02 24.99
C VAL A 172 23.53 14.82 26.48
N MET A 173 23.55 13.57 26.97
CA MET A 173 23.87 13.29 28.37
C MET A 173 25.32 13.62 28.74
N GLN A 174 26.29 13.40 27.84
CA GLN A 174 27.68 13.82 28.06
C GLN A 174 27.84 15.36 28.02
N GLY A 175 27.21 16.02 27.04
CA GLY A 175 27.30 17.47 26.85
C GLY A 175 26.40 18.30 27.77
N GLY A 176 25.44 17.66 28.45
CA GLY A 176 24.39 18.32 29.21
C GLY A 176 24.88 19.18 30.37
N ARG A 177 25.95 18.78 31.05
CA ARG A 177 26.53 19.57 32.16
C ARG A 177 27.07 20.91 31.67
N THR A 178 27.73 20.94 30.52
CA THR A 178 28.27 22.17 29.92
C THR A 178 27.17 23.01 29.25
N ALA A 179 26.20 22.37 28.60
CA ALA A 179 25.08 23.04 27.95
C ALA A 179 24.15 23.74 28.97
N LEU A 180 23.84 23.07 30.09
CA LEU A 180 23.01 23.63 31.16
C LEU A 180 23.71 24.76 31.93
N GLN A 181 25.04 24.73 32.05
CA GLN A 181 25.82 25.82 32.64
C GLN A 181 25.94 27.04 31.71
N LYS A 182 26.00 26.84 30.39
CA LYS A 182 26.08 27.94 29.40
C LYS A 182 24.74 28.61 29.11
N VAL A 183 23.61 27.95 29.37
CA VAL A 183 22.27 28.48 29.07
C VAL A 183 21.37 28.49 30.34
N PRO A 184 21.64 29.38 31.32
CA PRO A 184 20.93 29.41 32.61
C PRO A 184 19.42 29.74 32.48
N TRP A 185 19.01 30.36 31.37
CA TRP A 185 17.59 30.60 31.06
C TRP A 185 16.80 29.29 30.91
N LEU A 186 17.42 28.23 30.39
CA LEU A 186 16.76 26.94 30.15
C LEU A 186 16.31 26.31 31.47
N LEU A 187 17.18 26.31 32.48
CA LEU A 187 16.88 25.80 33.82
C LEU A 187 15.79 26.62 34.52
N ARG A 188 15.87 27.96 34.44
CA ARG A 188 14.91 28.87 35.09
C ARG A 188 13.51 28.76 34.50
N ASN A 189 13.40 28.44 33.21
CA ASN A 189 12.13 28.33 32.51
C ASN A 189 11.63 26.89 32.32
N THR A 190 12.29 25.89 32.92
CA THR A 190 11.91 24.48 32.82
C THR A 190 10.40 24.23 33.02
N PRO A 191 9.72 24.80 34.05
CA PRO A 191 8.28 24.58 34.24
C PRO A 191 7.41 25.19 33.13
N LYS A 192 7.82 26.34 32.57
CA LYS A 192 7.12 26.98 31.45
C LYS A 192 7.29 26.18 30.16
N ILE A 193 8.50 25.66 29.94
CA ILE A 193 8.84 24.81 28.79
C ILE A 193 8.05 23.50 28.85
N GLN A 194 8.03 22.83 30.01
CA GLN A 194 7.24 21.61 30.22
C GLN A 194 5.75 21.84 29.97
N LYS A 195 5.19 22.95 30.47
CA LYS A 195 3.78 23.31 30.23
C LYS A 195 3.51 23.57 28.74
N ALA A 196 4.40 24.27 28.04
CA ALA A 196 4.26 24.55 26.61
C ALA A 196 4.27 23.25 25.78
N PHE A 197 5.18 22.32 26.09
CA PHE A 197 5.21 21.02 25.44
C PHE A 197 4.02 20.13 25.82
N GLY A 198 3.53 20.19 27.06
CA GLY A 198 2.31 19.50 27.47
C GLY A 198 1.09 19.97 26.66
N ILE A 199 0.96 21.28 26.44
CA ILE A 199 -0.07 21.85 25.56
C ILE A 199 0.10 21.35 24.12
N LEU A 200 1.33 21.36 23.59
CA LEU A 200 1.62 20.85 22.25
C LEU A 200 1.24 19.37 22.09
N MET A 201 1.53 18.53 23.09
CA MET A 201 1.16 17.11 23.08
C MET A 201 -0.35 16.93 23.08
N ILE A 202 -1.11 17.68 23.89
CA ILE A 202 -2.58 17.62 23.88
C ILE A 202 -3.13 18.05 22.52
N LEU A 203 -2.64 19.15 21.95
CA LEU A 203 -3.05 19.62 20.63
C LEU A 203 -2.75 18.57 19.55
N THR A 204 -1.60 17.90 19.65
CA THR A 204 -1.22 16.81 18.74
C THR A 204 -2.16 15.60 18.91
N ALA A 205 -2.48 15.20 20.15
CA ALA A 205 -3.44 14.12 20.42
C ALA A 205 -4.82 14.40 19.81
N ILE A 206 -5.32 15.63 20.00
CA ILE A 206 -6.60 16.09 19.44
C ILE A 206 -6.51 16.12 17.91
N GLY A 207 -5.41 16.61 17.34
CA GLY A 207 -5.18 16.59 15.90
C GLY A 207 -5.22 15.17 15.32
N ILE A 208 -4.56 14.21 15.96
CA ILE A 208 -4.57 12.80 15.56
C ILE A 208 -5.99 12.20 15.70
N PHE A 209 -6.73 12.58 16.75
CA PHE A 209 -8.12 12.15 16.94
C PHE A 209 -9.04 12.59 15.80
N PHE A 210 -8.87 13.82 15.30
CA PHE A 210 -9.59 14.33 14.11
C PHE A 210 -8.94 13.96 12.77
N ASN A 211 -7.96 13.05 12.76
CA ASN A 211 -7.21 12.63 11.58
C ASN A 211 -6.50 13.78 10.83
N VAL A 212 -6.16 14.86 11.53
CA VAL A 212 -5.42 16.01 10.97
C VAL A 212 -4.00 15.58 10.56
N ASP A 213 -3.40 14.62 11.27
CA ASP A 213 -2.13 13.98 10.90
C ASP A 213 -2.22 13.32 9.52
N ARG A 214 -3.31 12.60 9.23
CA ARG A 214 -3.53 11.97 7.92
C ARG A 214 -3.73 13.01 6.83
N LYS A 215 -4.55 14.05 7.09
CA LYS A 215 -4.74 15.16 6.14
C LYS A 215 -3.45 15.92 5.86
N PHE A 216 -2.61 16.12 6.88
CA PHE A 216 -1.31 16.77 6.73
C PHE A 216 -0.31 15.88 5.99
N GLN A 217 -0.32 14.56 6.24
CA GLN A 217 0.45 13.61 5.44
C GLN A 217 0.01 13.63 3.99
N THR A 218 -1.29 13.60 3.70
CA THR A 218 -1.82 13.73 2.34
C THR A 218 -1.43 15.08 1.72
N PHE A 219 -1.51 16.19 2.47
CA PHE A 219 -1.11 17.52 2.00
C PHE A 219 0.40 17.64 1.72
N ILE A 220 1.27 17.04 2.54
CA ILE A 220 2.71 17.00 2.29
C ILE A 220 3.02 16.08 1.11
N LEU A 221 2.33 14.95 0.96
CA LEU A 221 2.49 14.08 -0.20
C LEU A 221 1.97 14.73 -1.49
N ASP A 222 0.97 15.60 -1.40
CA ASP A 222 0.42 16.37 -2.50
C ASP A 222 1.31 17.56 -2.90
N LYS A 223 1.89 18.28 -1.92
CA LYS A 223 2.78 19.44 -2.16
C LYS A 223 4.25 19.10 -2.37
N PHE A 224 4.71 17.99 -1.80
CA PHE A 224 6.07 17.47 -1.93
C PHE A 224 5.99 15.98 -2.28
N PRO A 225 5.52 15.63 -3.50
CA PRO A 225 5.40 14.25 -3.93
C PRO A 225 6.66 13.47 -3.60
N ASN A 226 7.84 14.02 -3.91
CA ASN A 226 9.17 13.43 -3.69
C ASN A 226 9.63 13.22 -2.23
N TYR A 227 8.90 13.70 -1.21
CA TYR A 227 9.28 13.50 0.19
C TYR A 227 9.16 12.03 0.64
N GLY A 228 8.31 11.23 -0.02
CA GLY A 228 8.19 9.78 0.16
C GLY A 228 8.79 8.93 -0.97
N VAL A 229 9.07 9.52 -2.14
CA VAL A 229 9.45 8.80 -3.38
C VAL A 229 10.93 8.45 -3.43
N GLY A 230 11.75 8.99 -2.52
CA GLY A 230 13.12 8.52 -2.32
C GLY A 230 13.22 7.05 -1.88
N LEU A 231 12.11 6.43 -1.45
CA LEU A 231 12.05 5.01 -1.07
C LEU A 231 11.59 4.09 -2.21
N THR A 232 10.66 4.52 -3.07
CA THR A 232 10.20 3.72 -4.21
C THR A 232 11.13 3.82 -5.43
N THR A 233 11.79 4.96 -5.65
CA THR A 233 12.80 5.11 -6.71
C THR A 233 14.09 4.30 -6.47
N ILE A 234 14.35 3.89 -5.23
CA ILE A 234 15.50 3.04 -4.88
C ILE A 234 15.11 1.54 -4.88
N GLU A 235 13.86 1.19 -4.56
CA GLU A 235 13.32 -0.17 -4.78
C GLU A 235 13.19 -0.50 -6.28
N ASP A 236 13.01 0.51 -7.13
CA ASP A 236 13.03 0.38 -8.59
C ASP A 236 14.44 0.33 -9.21
N ASN A 237 15.50 0.40 -8.40
CA ASN A 237 16.86 0.21 -8.89
C ASN A 237 17.10 -1.29 -9.20
N GLU A 238 17.51 -1.61 -10.43
CA GLU A 238 17.76 -2.98 -10.91
C GLU A 238 18.68 -3.80 -9.99
N THR A 239 19.59 -3.13 -9.27
CA THR A 239 20.53 -3.77 -8.34
C THR A 239 19.84 -4.27 -7.06
N VAL A 240 18.87 -3.51 -6.56
CA VAL A 240 18.07 -3.88 -5.38
C VAL A 240 17.03 -4.95 -5.75
N ARG A 241 16.49 -4.91 -6.97
CA ARG A 241 15.62 -5.97 -7.52
C ARG A 241 16.35 -7.32 -7.64
N ARG A 242 17.62 -7.34 -8.06
CA ARG A 242 18.45 -8.58 -8.10
C ARG A 242 18.72 -9.16 -6.71
N GLU A 243 19.03 -8.32 -5.74
CA GLU A 243 19.29 -8.76 -4.36
C GLU A 243 18.01 -9.21 -3.64
N LEU A 244 16.86 -8.58 -3.91
CA LEU A 244 15.55 -9.02 -3.40
C LEU A 244 15.13 -10.39 -3.97
N ASN A 245 15.44 -10.66 -5.24
CA ASN A 245 15.22 -11.97 -5.86
C ASN A 245 16.15 -13.05 -5.28
N ASN A 246 17.33 -12.70 -4.79
CA ASN A 246 18.26 -13.63 -4.13
C ASN A 246 17.92 -13.90 -2.65
N VAL A 247 17.08 -13.07 -2.02
CA VAL A 247 16.67 -13.23 -0.61
C VAL A 247 15.36 -14.02 -0.48
N ASN A 248 14.54 -14.08 -1.53
CA ASN A 248 13.38 -14.97 -1.59
C ASN A 248 13.82 -16.37 -2.05
N ASP A 249 13.84 -17.33 -1.14
CA ASP A 249 14.15 -18.76 -1.38
C ASP A 249 13.15 -19.50 -2.29
N THR A 250 12.29 -18.78 -3.02
CA THR A 250 11.49 -19.32 -4.11
C THR A 250 11.56 -18.34 -5.28
N PRO A 251 12.43 -18.58 -6.28
CA PRO A 251 12.37 -17.86 -7.53
C PRO A 251 10.97 -18.08 -8.12
N ILE A 252 10.25 -16.99 -8.39
CA ILE A 252 9.14 -17.05 -9.33
C ILE A 252 9.81 -17.27 -10.69
N ASP A 253 9.74 -18.49 -11.19
CA ASP A 253 10.22 -18.81 -12.53
C ASP A 253 9.28 -18.13 -13.53
N GLU A 254 9.72 -17.00 -14.10
CA GLU A 254 8.99 -16.27 -15.15
C GLU A 254 8.68 -17.18 -16.35
N GLY A 255 9.42 -18.29 -16.54
CA GLY A 255 9.17 -19.30 -17.55
C GLY A 255 8.01 -20.27 -17.27
N LEU A 256 7.39 -20.20 -16.08
CA LEU A 256 6.18 -20.92 -15.67
C LEU A 256 4.90 -20.08 -15.83
N ILE A 257 5.02 -18.78 -16.11
CA ILE A 257 3.88 -17.91 -16.38
C ILE A 257 3.22 -18.37 -17.69
N GLY A 258 1.96 -18.82 -17.62
CA GLY A 258 1.18 -19.20 -18.79
C GLY A 258 1.43 -20.62 -19.35
N LYS A 259 2.17 -21.50 -18.65
CA LYS A 259 2.27 -22.92 -19.04
C LYS A 259 1.38 -23.81 -18.18
N PRO A 260 0.61 -24.74 -18.79
CA PRO A 260 -0.17 -25.70 -18.03
C PRO A 260 0.77 -26.62 -17.26
N MET A 261 0.55 -26.73 -15.95
CA MET A 261 1.37 -27.58 -15.09
C MET A 261 1.08 -29.07 -15.43
N PRO A 262 2.09 -29.89 -15.78
CA PRO A 262 1.89 -31.31 -15.96
C PRO A 262 1.90 -31.99 -14.58
N ASP A 263 0.81 -32.70 -14.32
CA ASP A 263 0.56 -33.57 -13.16
C ASP A 263 0.18 -32.86 -11.85
N VAL A 264 -1.13 -32.89 -11.55
CA VAL A 264 -1.77 -32.13 -10.47
C VAL A 264 -1.53 -32.82 -9.13
N THR A 265 -0.31 -32.75 -8.59
CA THR A 265 -0.14 -32.70 -7.14
C THR A 265 -0.15 -31.23 -6.75
N LEU A 266 -1.16 -30.81 -5.96
CA LEU A 266 -1.25 -29.43 -5.48
C LEU A 266 -0.59 -29.42 -4.10
N PRO A 267 0.70 -29.07 -3.97
CA PRO A 267 1.31 -28.93 -2.65
C PRO A 267 0.56 -27.88 -1.82
N LYS A 268 0.60 -28.02 -0.51
CA LYS A 268 0.12 -26.95 0.37
C LYS A 268 1.13 -25.81 0.34
N GLY A 269 0.75 -24.69 -0.27
CA GLY A 269 1.50 -23.45 -0.23
C GLY A 269 1.37 -22.73 1.13
N PRO A 270 1.66 -21.43 1.20
CA PRO A 270 1.50 -20.67 2.43
C PRO A 270 0.02 -20.55 2.83
N LEU A 271 -0.22 -20.26 4.11
CA LEU A 271 -1.54 -19.86 4.59
C LEU A 271 -1.98 -18.59 3.88
N ALA A 272 -3.23 -18.56 3.42
CA ALA A 272 -3.79 -17.38 2.79
C ALA A 272 -3.80 -16.19 3.78
N PRO A 273 -3.21 -15.04 3.40
CA PRO A 273 -3.27 -13.83 4.22
C PRO A 273 -4.71 -13.38 4.46
N GLU A 274 -4.95 -12.71 5.59
CA GLU A 274 -6.29 -12.18 5.86
C GLU A 274 -6.66 -10.99 4.96
N LEU A 275 -7.96 -10.81 4.78
CA LEU A 275 -8.52 -9.74 3.97
C LEU A 275 -8.60 -8.45 4.77
N VAL A 276 -7.97 -7.39 4.26
CA VAL A 276 -7.96 -6.06 4.89
C VAL A 276 -8.64 -5.09 3.94
N SER A 277 -9.89 -4.75 4.25
CA SER A 277 -10.67 -3.80 3.44
C SER A 277 -10.03 -2.42 3.42
N GLY A 278 -9.89 -1.86 2.22
CA GLY A 278 -9.57 -0.46 1.98
C GLY A 278 -10.80 0.43 1.78
N GLY A 279 -11.97 -0.17 1.54
CA GLY A 279 -13.23 0.52 1.30
C GLY A 279 -14.46 -0.33 1.65
N GLU A 280 -15.53 -0.20 0.87
CA GLU A 280 -16.80 -0.89 1.07
C GLU A 280 -16.76 -2.38 0.69
N TRP A 281 -17.74 -3.13 1.21
CA TRP A 281 -18.04 -4.49 0.80
C TRP A 281 -19.39 -4.52 0.08
N PHE A 282 -19.44 -5.24 -1.03
CA PHE A 282 -20.63 -5.41 -1.86
C PHE A 282 -21.03 -6.88 -1.89
N GLY A 283 -22.34 -7.14 -1.93
CA GLY A 283 -22.89 -8.50 -1.97
C GLY A 283 -22.79 -9.30 -0.66
N SER A 284 -22.07 -8.81 0.36
CA SER A 284 -22.03 -9.45 1.70
C SER A 284 -21.59 -8.48 2.80
N THR A 285 -21.75 -8.90 4.05
CA THR A 285 -20.97 -8.34 5.17
C THR A 285 -19.49 -8.73 5.03
N PRO A 286 -18.54 -8.00 5.65
CA PRO A 286 -17.13 -8.34 5.59
C PRO A 286 -16.82 -9.79 5.95
N LEU A 287 -16.08 -10.48 5.09
CA LEU A 287 -15.66 -11.87 5.27
C LEU A 287 -14.19 -11.93 5.72
N THR A 288 -13.82 -13.02 6.40
CA THR A 288 -12.43 -13.33 6.76
C THR A 288 -12.05 -14.72 6.26
N ILE A 289 -10.79 -14.92 5.87
CA ILE A 289 -10.27 -16.24 5.48
C ILE A 289 -10.50 -17.26 6.58
N LYS A 290 -10.34 -16.86 7.84
CA LYS A 290 -10.61 -17.73 8.99
C LYS A 290 -12.08 -18.18 9.06
N SER A 291 -13.03 -17.29 8.81
CA SER A 291 -14.47 -17.62 8.81
C SER A 291 -14.89 -18.54 7.65
N LEU A 292 -14.08 -18.61 6.59
CA LEU A 292 -14.33 -19.41 5.40
C LEU A 292 -13.68 -20.79 5.44
N ARG A 293 -13.01 -21.15 6.55
CA ARG A 293 -12.51 -22.51 6.77
C ARG A 293 -13.63 -23.54 6.59
N GLY A 294 -13.31 -24.64 5.92
CA GLY A 294 -14.28 -25.65 5.48
C GLY A 294 -14.77 -25.44 4.04
N LYS A 295 -14.57 -24.26 3.45
CA LYS A 295 -14.94 -23.94 2.07
C LYS A 295 -13.71 -23.79 1.18
N VAL A 296 -13.90 -23.99 -0.12
CA VAL A 296 -12.89 -23.63 -1.13
C VAL A 296 -13.07 -22.15 -1.45
N VAL A 297 -11.98 -21.38 -1.42
CA VAL A 297 -12.04 -19.92 -1.63
C VAL A 297 -11.20 -19.54 -2.84
N ILE A 298 -11.73 -18.66 -3.69
CA ILE A 298 -10.98 -17.98 -4.74
C ILE A 298 -10.90 -16.51 -4.37
N ILE A 299 -9.67 -15.98 -4.28
CA ILE A 299 -9.43 -14.54 -4.23
C ILE A 299 -9.12 -14.09 -5.65
N ASP A 300 -9.95 -13.20 -6.17
CA ASP A 300 -9.87 -12.66 -7.53
C ASP A 300 -9.52 -11.17 -7.48
N PHE A 301 -8.29 -10.81 -7.79
CA PHE A 301 -7.88 -9.41 -7.90
C PHE A 301 -8.27 -8.85 -9.26
N TRP A 302 -9.03 -7.76 -9.23
CA TRP A 302 -9.57 -7.14 -10.44
C TRP A 302 -9.72 -5.62 -10.27
N THR A 303 -9.89 -4.94 -11.40
CA THR A 303 -10.40 -3.56 -11.47
C THR A 303 -11.34 -3.44 -12.67
N TYR A 304 -12.35 -2.56 -12.62
CA TYR A 304 -13.43 -2.61 -13.62
C TYR A 304 -13.04 -2.03 -14.98
N SER A 305 -12.12 -1.07 -15.06
CA SER A 305 -11.68 -0.52 -16.34
C SER A 305 -10.64 -1.41 -17.05
N CYS A 306 -10.18 -2.50 -16.43
CA CYS A 306 -9.20 -3.42 -17.03
C CYS A 306 -9.88 -4.44 -17.96
N ILE A 307 -9.58 -4.39 -19.27
CA ILE A 307 -10.16 -5.33 -20.25
C ILE A 307 -9.83 -6.80 -19.93
N ASN A 308 -8.59 -7.06 -19.49
CA ASN A 308 -8.16 -8.41 -19.14
C ASN A 308 -8.98 -8.95 -17.96
N CYS A 309 -9.36 -8.09 -17.00
CA CYS A 309 -10.28 -8.47 -15.92
C CYS A 309 -11.68 -8.77 -16.46
N GLN A 310 -12.24 -7.87 -17.27
CA GLN A 310 -13.59 -8.01 -17.84
C GLN A 310 -13.77 -9.32 -18.60
N ARG A 311 -12.76 -9.74 -19.37
CA ARG A 311 -12.79 -11.01 -20.10
C ARG A 311 -12.77 -12.25 -19.19
N THR A 312 -12.34 -12.15 -17.93
CA THR A 312 -12.45 -13.26 -16.97
C THR A 312 -13.82 -13.41 -16.31
N PHE A 313 -14.65 -12.37 -16.30
CA PHE A 313 -15.92 -12.37 -15.58
C PHE A 313 -16.91 -13.46 -16.02
N PRO A 314 -17.07 -13.78 -17.33
CA PRO A 314 -17.94 -14.88 -17.75
C PRO A 314 -17.57 -16.23 -17.12
N TYR A 315 -16.28 -16.52 -16.98
CA TYR A 315 -15.78 -17.76 -16.36
C TYR A 315 -16.04 -17.75 -14.84
N LEU A 316 -15.75 -16.64 -14.17
CA LEU A 316 -16.00 -16.48 -12.73
C LEU A 316 -17.49 -16.62 -12.39
N ARG A 317 -18.38 -16.01 -13.18
CA ARG A 317 -19.84 -16.16 -13.02
C ARG A 317 -20.27 -17.61 -13.20
N THR A 318 -19.75 -18.29 -14.24
CA THR A 318 -20.04 -19.70 -14.49
C THR A 318 -19.60 -20.59 -13.33
N TRP A 319 -18.37 -20.42 -12.83
CA TRP A 319 -17.87 -21.18 -11.68
C TRP A 319 -18.64 -20.87 -10.40
N TYR A 320 -18.99 -19.60 -10.16
CA TYR A 320 -19.78 -19.22 -9.01
C TYR A 320 -21.14 -19.91 -9.01
N GLU A 321 -21.89 -19.83 -10.12
CA GLU A 321 -23.19 -20.48 -10.23
C GLU A 321 -23.10 -22.01 -10.12
N LYS A 322 -22.08 -22.62 -10.73
CA LYS A 322 -21.90 -24.08 -10.73
C LYS A 322 -21.52 -24.64 -9.35
N TYR A 323 -20.73 -23.91 -8.57
CA TYR A 323 -20.07 -24.46 -7.38
C TYR A 323 -20.40 -23.77 -6.05
N LYS A 324 -21.11 -22.63 -6.03
CA LYS A 324 -21.42 -21.90 -4.76
C LYS A 324 -22.13 -22.79 -3.72
N ASP A 325 -23.09 -23.61 -4.16
CA ASP A 325 -23.85 -24.52 -3.29
C ASP A 325 -23.07 -25.80 -2.92
N LYS A 326 -21.87 -25.98 -3.51
CA LYS A 326 -20.98 -27.11 -3.27
C LYS A 326 -19.82 -26.76 -2.34
N GLY A 327 -19.78 -25.52 -1.84
CA GLY A 327 -18.76 -25.04 -0.92
C GLY A 327 -17.70 -24.14 -1.55
N LEU A 328 -17.90 -23.65 -2.78
CA LEU A 328 -17.07 -22.60 -3.37
C LEU A 328 -17.49 -21.22 -2.86
N VAL A 329 -16.52 -20.37 -2.54
CA VAL A 329 -16.70 -18.93 -2.33
C VAL A 329 -15.72 -18.18 -3.21
N ILE A 330 -16.21 -17.24 -4.01
CA ILE A 330 -15.36 -16.30 -4.74
C ILE A 330 -15.43 -14.96 -4.00
N ILE A 331 -14.27 -14.33 -3.78
CA ILE A 331 -14.17 -12.96 -3.28
C ILE A 331 -13.43 -12.14 -4.32
N GLY A 332 -14.14 -11.20 -4.94
CA GLY A 332 -13.53 -10.21 -5.81
C GLY A 332 -12.87 -9.12 -4.98
N VAL A 333 -11.54 -9.05 -5.01
CA VAL A 333 -10.78 -7.96 -4.42
C VAL A 333 -10.59 -6.89 -5.47
N HIS A 334 -11.41 -5.85 -5.40
CA HIS A 334 -11.32 -4.69 -6.27
C HIS A 334 -10.17 -3.80 -5.81
N SER A 335 -9.02 -3.92 -6.47
CA SER A 335 -7.84 -3.08 -6.24
C SER A 335 -7.78 -2.05 -7.37
N PRO A 336 -8.03 -0.76 -7.10
CA PRO A 336 -8.17 0.26 -8.14
C PRO A 336 -6.82 0.55 -8.82
N GLU A 337 -6.80 0.63 -10.13
CA GLU A 337 -5.66 1.08 -10.93
C GLU A 337 -5.60 2.61 -11.04
N PHE A 338 -6.78 3.26 -11.09
CA PHE A 338 -6.91 4.73 -11.18
C PHE A 338 -7.70 5.31 -10.00
N GLU A 339 -7.54 6.60 -9.72
CA GLU A 339 -8.23 7.25 -8.58
C GLU A 339 -9.76 7.19 -8.67
N PHE A 340 -10.34 7.31 -9.87
CA PHE A 340 -11.79 7.26 -10.04
C PHE A 340 -12.38 5.89 -9.65
N GLU A 341 -11.58 4.82 -9.74
CA GLU A 341 -12.02 3.46 -9.39
C GLU A 341 -12.14 3.24 -7.87
N LYS A 342 -11.72 4.21 -7.05
CA LYS A 342 -11.94 4.17 -5.59
C LYS A 342 -13.37 4.53 -5.19
N ASP A 343 -14.13 5.21 -6.04
CA ASP A 343 -15.50 5.62 -5.71
C ASP A 343 -16.39 4.36 -5.63
N PRO A 344 -16.99 4.06 -4.45
CA PRO A 344 -17.86 2.89 -4.29
C PRO A 344 -19.06 2.89 -5.25
N LYS A 345 -19.53 4.05 -5.72
CA LYS A 345 -20.64 4.13 -6.68
C LYS A 345 -20.23 3.60 -8.06
N ASN A 346 -19.03 3.94 -8.52
CA ASN A 346 -18.53 3.50 -9.81
C ASN A 346 -18.29 1.99 -9.79
N VAL A 347 -17.69 1.49 -8.70
CA VAL A 347 -17.54 0.05 -8.48
C VAL A 347 -18.89 -0.65 -8.43
N LEU A 348 -19.88 -0.10 -7.73
CA LEU A 348 -21.23 -0.67 -7.67
C LEU A 348 -21.92 -0.67 -9.05
N SER A 349 -21.75 0.37 -9.87
CA SER A 349 -22.25 0.39 -11.25
C SER A 349 -21.64 -0.76 -12.04
N ALA A 350 -20.32 -0.88 -12.04
CA ALA A 350 -19.61 -1.94 -12.74
C ALA A 350 -20.03 -3.34 -12.26
N ILE A 351 -20.23 -3.54 -10.95
CA ILE A 351 -20.75 -4.80 -10.39
C ILE A 351 -22.10 -5.17 -11.01
N ASN A 352 -22.99 -4.19 -11.18
CA ASN A 352 -24.30 -4.42 -11.80
C ASN A 352 -24.17 -4.64 -13.32
N ASP A 353 -23.36 -3.83 -14.01
CA ASP A 353 -23.17 -3.89 -15.46
C ASP A 353 -22.58 -5.23 -15.90
N PHE A 354 -21.66 -5.79 -15.11
CA PHE A 354 -21.03 -7.09 -15.36
C PHE A 354 -21.76 -8.28 -14.69
N ASP A 355 -22.87 -8.05 -13.99
CA ASP A 355 -23.67 -9.06 -13.28
C ASP A 355 -22.84 -9.91 -12.31
N LEU A 356 -21.99 -9.26 -11.50
CA LEU A 356 -21.11 -9.92 -10.53
C LEU A 356 -21.86 -10.17 -9.21
N LYS A 357 -22.22 -11.43 -8.95
CA LYS A 357 -23.06 -11.82 -7.79
C LYS A 357 -22.29 -12.27 -6.55
N TYR A 358 -21.01 -12.55 -6.69
CA TYR A 358 -20.17 -13.01 -5.58
C TYR A 358 -19.75 -11.82 -4.69
N PRO A 359 -19.39 -12.06 -3.41
CA PRO A 359 -18.86 -11.03 -2.52
C PRO A 359 -17.69 -10.26 -3.13
N ILE A 360 -17.71 -8.93 -3.03
CA ILE A 360 -16.66 -8.05 -3.54
C ILE A 360 -16.24 -7.10 -2.42
N MET A 361 -14.94 -6.87 -2.30
CA MET A 361 -14.37 -5.91 -1.36
C MET A 361 -13.50 -4.89 -2.09
N GLN A 362 -13.56 -3.62 -1.66
CA GLN A 362 -12.62 -2.61 -2.12
C GLN A 362 -11.32 -2.67 -1.33
N ASP A 363 -10.20 -2.71 -2.06
CA ASP A 363 -8.85 -2.62 -1.52
C ASP A 363 -8.17 -1.29 -1.93
N ASN A 364 -8.85 -0.17 -1.68
CA ASN A 364 -8.42 1.19 -2.07
C ASN A 364 -7.04 1.60 -1.53
N ASN A 365 -6.53 0.90 -0.50
CA ASN A 365 -5.21 1.14 0.09
C ASN A 365 -4.17 0.09 -0.32
N PHE A 366 -4.52 -0.88 -1.17
CA PHE A 366 -3.67 -2.01 -1.60
C PHE A 366 -3.13 -2.86 -0.44
N SER A 367 -3.86 -2.93 0.68
CA SER A 367 -3.44 -3.68 1.86
C SER A 367 -3.55 -5.17 1.62
N THR A 368 -4.65 -5.62 1.01
CA THR A 368 -4.84 -7.03 0.64
C THR A 368 -3.93 -7.41 -0.53
N TRP A 369 -3.81 -6.55 -1.54
CA TRP A 369 -2.88 -6.67 -2.65
C TRP A 369 -1.44 -6.95 -2.19
N ARG A 370 -0.92 -6.11 -1.28
CA ARG A 370 0.44 -6.30 -0.73
C ARG A 370 0.54 -7.53 0.15
N ALA A 371 -0.49 -7.85 0.93
CA ALA A 371 -0.48 -9.05 1.78
C ALA A 371 -0.36 -10.34 0.97
N TYR A 372 -0.99 -10.39 -0.21
CA TYR A 372 -0.90 -11.51 -1.16
C TYR A 372 0.32 -11.44 -2.07
N ASN A 373 1.18 -10.43 -1.92
CA ASN A 373 2.31 -10.13 -2.81
C ASN A 373 1.89 -10.11 -4.29
N ASN A 374 0.68 -9.59 -4.57
CA ASN A 374 0.16 -9.53 -5.92
C ASN A 374 0.88 -8.44 -6.75
N ARG A 375 0.93 -8.62 -8.06
CA ARG A 375 1.56 -7.69 -9.01
C ARG A 375 0.77 -7.45 -10.29
N PHE A 376 -0.35 -8.15 -10.49
CA PHE A 376 -1.04 -8.19 -11.77
C PHE A 376 -2.55 -8.07 -11.63
N TRP A 377 -3.16 -7.51 -12.66
CA TRP A 377 -4.59 -7.60 -12.93
C TRP A 377 -4.82 -8.38 -14.23
N PRO A 378 -5.71 -9.39 -14.27
CA PRO A 378 -6.29 -10.07 -13.12
C PRO A 378 -5.28 -11.00 -12.43
N ALA A 379 -5.55 -11.38 -11.19
CA ALA A 379 -4.80 -12.43 -10.49
C ALA A 379 -5.73 -13.27 -9.61
N LYS A 380 -5.55 -14.59 -9.61
CA LYS A 380 -6.43 -15.53 -8.89
C LYS A 380 -5.62 -16.41 -7.95
N TYR A 381 -6.07 -16.52 -6.71
CA TYR A 381 -5.48 -17.38 -5.68
C TYR A 381 -6.53 -18.39 -5.21
N PHE A 382 -6.22 -19.68 -5.34
CA PHE A 382 -7.11 -20.78 -5.00
C PHE A 382 -6.70 -21.37 -3.66
N ILE A 383 -7.66 -21.38 -2.73
CA ILE A 383 -7.44 -21.65 -1.31
C ILE A 383 -8.29 -22.86 -0.92
N ASP A 384 -7.68 -23.84 -0.25
CA ASP A 384 -8.39 -25.05 0.20
C ASP A 384 -9.24 -24.82 1.46
N LYS A 385 -9.97 -25.86 1.88
CA LYS A 385 -10.80 -25.84 3.10
C LYS A 385 -10.01 -25.56 4.38
N ASP A 386 -8.72 -25.86 4.40
CA ASP A 386 -7.83 -25.62 5.53
C ASP A 386 -7.17 -24.23 5.41
N GLY A 387 -7.58 -23.47 4.39
CA GLY A 387 -7.10 -22.21 3.84
C GLY A 387 -5.61 -22.02 3.68
N PHE A 388 -4.99 -23.02 3.09
CA PHE A 388 -3.71 -22.90 2.39
C PHE A 388 -3.95 -22.52 0.94
N ILE A 389 -3.08 -21.68 0.39
CA ILE A 389 -3.04 -21.43 -1.05
C ILE A 389 -2.50 -22.70 -1.74
N ARG A 390 -3.23 -23.19 -2.74
CA ARG A 390 -2.91 -24.43 -3.47
C ARG A 390 -2.54 -24.19 -4.93
N TYR A 391 -2.99 -23.06 -5.48
CA TYR A 391 -2.70 -22.66 -6.84
C TYR A 391 -2.85 -21.15 -6.97
N THR A 392 -2.07 -20.56 -7.87
CA THR A 392 -2.11 -19.15 -8.21
C THR A 392 -2.03 -18.99 -9.72
N HIS A 393 -2.86 -18.12 -10.28
CA HIS A 393 -2.82 -17.78 -11.70
C HIS A 393 -2.71 -16.25 -11.85
N PHE A 394 -1.70 -15.80 -12.59
CA PHE A 394 -1.49 -14.40 -12.89
C PHE A 394 -1.80 -14.12 -14.35
N GLY A 395 -2.52 -13.04 -14.60
CA GLY A 395 -2.96 -12.66 -15.93
C GLY A 395 -4.23 -13.40 -16.37
N GLU A 396 -4.51 -13.24 -17.66
CA GLU A 396 -5.69 -13.79 -18.33
C GLU A 396 -5.40 -15.17 -18.93
N GLY A 397 -6.30 -16.14 -18.75
CA GLY A 397 -6.21 -17.47 -19.34
C GLY A 397 -6.35 -18.62 -18.34
N ALA A 398 -5.84 -19.79 -18.74
CA ALA A 398 -5.81 -21.03 -17.95
C ALA A 398 -7.16 -21.40 -17.28
N TYR A 399 -8.29 -21.11 -17.94
CA TYR A 399 -9.63 -21.30 -17.36
C TYR A 399 -9.95 -22.77 -17.09
N ASP A 400 -9.63 -23.66 -18.03
CA ASP A 400 -9.85 -25.10 -17.87
C ASP A 400 -9.03 -25.68 -16.72
N GLU A 401 -7.78 -25.24 -16.60
CA GLU A 401 -6.89 -25.64 -15.51
C GLU A 401 -7.41 -25.12 -14.17
N SER A 402 -7.78 -23.84 -14.12
CA SER A 402 -8.38 -23.20 -12.95
C SER A 402 -9.64 -23.93 -12.49
N GLU A 403 -10.54 -24.30 -13.41
CA GLU A 403 -11.75 -25.05 -13.07
C GLU A 403 -11.43 -26.45 -12.53
N ARG A 404 -10.45 -27.16 -13.11
CA ARG A 404 -9.99 -28.46 -12.58
C ARG A 404 -9.43 -28.33 -11.17
N VAL A 405 -8.70 -27.25 -10.88
CA VAL A 405 -8.23 -26.95 -9.51
C VAL A 405 -9.42 -26.76 -8.57
N ILE A 406 -10.43 -25.98 -8.95
CA ILE A 406 -11.65 -25.80 -8.16
C ILE A 406 -12.30 -27.15 -7.84
N GLN A 407 -12.55 -27.96 -8.88
CA GLN A 407 -13.17 -29.28 -8.75
C GLN A 407 -12.37 -30.19 -7.81
N LYS A 408 -11.05 -30.18 -7.93
CA LYS A 408 -10.17 -30.98 -7.07
C LYS A 408 -10.24 -30.52 -5.60
N LEU A 409 -10.17 -29.22 -5.34
CA LEU A 409 -10.26 -28.68 -3.98
C LEU A 409 -11.64 -28.94 -3.36
N LEU A 410 -12.70 -28.90 -4.16
CA LEU A 410 -14.05 -29.23 -3.71
C LEU A 410 -14.16 -30.72 -3.34
N ALA A 411 -13.61 -31.61 -4.16
CA ALA A 411 -13.56 -33.04 -3.83
C ALA A 411 -12.75 -33.30 -2.54
N GLU A 412 -11.60 -32.65 -2.37
CA GLU A 412 -10.80 -32.70 -1.12
C GLU A 412 -11.57 -32.16 0.10
N SER A 413 -12.54 -31.27 -0.12
CA SER A 413 -13.40 -30.73 0.95
C SER A 413 -14.56 -31.64 1.35
N GLY A 414 -14.75 -32.76 0.64
CA GLY A 414 -15.86 -33.70 0.86
C GLY A 414 -17.13 -33.36 0.07
N ALA A 415 -17.06 -32.40 -0.85
CA ALA A 415 -18.17 -32.15 -1.78
C ALA A 415 -18.33 -33.35 -2.73
N ALA A 416 -19.56 -33.84 -2.87
CA ALA A 416 -19.92 -34.92 -3.78
C ALA A 416 -21.00 -34.46 -4.77
N ASN A 417 -21.13 -35.18 -5.89
CA ASN A 417 -22.18 -34.97 -6.89
C ASN A 417 -22.21 -33.53 -7.46
N PHE A 418 -21.11 -33.13 -8.10
CA PHE A 418 -21.05 -31.93 -8.94
C PHE A 418 -20.50 -32.30 -10.31
N ASP A 419 -20.91 -31.54 -11.33
CA ASP A 419 -20.47 -31.77 -12.70
C ASP A 419 -18.98 -31.45 -12.84
N THR A 420 -18.19 -32.47 -13.20
CA THR A 420 -16.75 -32.35 -13.43
C THR A 420 -16.40 -32.04 -14.88
N ASN A 421 -17.40 -31.97 -15.78
CA ASN A 421 -17.13 -31.62 -17.16
C ASN A 421 -16.68 -30.15 -17.24
N VAL A 422 -15.57 -29.91 -17.92
CA VAL A 422 -14.99 -28.59 -18.13
C VAL A 422 -15.33 -28.17 -19.56
N SER A 423 -16.13 -27.12 -19.69
CA SER A 423 -16.64 -26.63 -20.98
C SER A 423 -16.60 -25.11 -20.98
N ASN A 424 -15.41 -24.55 -20.80
CA ASN A 424 -15.21 -23.11 -20.85
C ASN A 424 -15.18 -22.63 -22.33
N PRO A 425 -15.63 -21.40 -22.61
CA PRO A 425 -15.43 -20.77 -23.91
C PRO A 425 -13.97 -20.79 -24.37
N SER A 426 -13.73 -20.87 -25.68
CA SER A 426 -12.36 -20.79 -26.22
C SER A 426 -11.82 -19.37 -26.06
N TYR A 427 -10.63 -19.27 -25.47
CA TYR A 427 -9.94 -18.00 -25.26
C TYR A 427 -8.76 -17.84 -26.24
N GLN A 428 -8.74 -16.72 -26.97
CA GLN A 428 -7.61 -16.30 -27.80
C GLN A 428 -7.48 -14.79 -27.73
N THR A 429 -6.32 -14.30 -27.30
CA THR A 429 -5.91 -12.91 -27.42
C THR A 429 -5.03 -12.73 -28.64
N TYR A 430 -5.23 -11.61 -29.33
CA TYR A 430 -4.56 -11.29 -30.57
C TYR A 430 -3.89 -9.92 -30.50
N SER A 431 -3.15 -9.66 -29.41
CA SER A 431 -2.36 -8.44 -29.23
C SER A 431 -0.86 -8.74 -29.13
N ARG A 432 -0.05 -7.89 -29.78
CA ARG A 432 1.39 -7.76 -29.51
C ARG A 432 1.73 -6.46 -28.80
N THR A 433 0.91 -5.42 -28.96
CA THR A 433 1.12 -4.14 -28.28
C THR A 433 0.86 -4.30 -26.78
N PRO A 434 1.80 -3.90 -25.91
CA PRO A 434 1.59 -3.89 -24.47
C PRO A 434 0.61 -2.79 -24.08
N GLU A 435 0.13 -2.80 -22.85
CA GLU A 435 -0.67 -1.69 -22.32
C GLU A 435 0.14 -0.37 -22.31
N ILE A 436 -0.49 0.72 -22.78
CA ILE A 436 0.16 2.02 -22.93
C ILE A 436 -0.54 3.03 -22.03
N TYR A 437 0.18 3.56 -21.05
CA TYR A 437 -0.32 4.61 -20.14
C TYR A 437 -0.03 6.00 -20.67
N LEU A 438 -0.97 6.92 -20.46
CA LEU A 438 -0.92 8.30 -20.95
C LEU A 438 -0.62 9.32 -19.83
N GLY A 439 -0.44 8.86 -18.58
CA GLY A 439 0.00 9.69 -17.45
C GLY A 439 1.50 9.59 -17.19
N TYR A 440 2.15 10.68 -16.76
CA TYR A 440 3.60 10.78 -16.66
C TYR A 440 4.24 9.81 -15.63
N LYS A 441 3.48 9.23 -14.68
CA LYS A 441 4.04 8.25 -13.73
C LYS A 441 4.39 6.91 -14.37
N ARG A 442 3.67 6.53 -15.42
CA ARG A 442 3.80 5.22 -16.10
C ARG A 442 4.00 5.36 -17.60
N LEU A 443 4.22 6.59 -18.06
CA LEU A 443 4.36 6.95 -19.47
C LEU A 443 5.50 6.18 -20.11
N GLN A 444 5.16 5.40 -21.12
CA GLN A 444 6.10 4.68 -21.97
C GLN A 444 5.67 4.86 -23.42
N TYR A 445 6.59 4.71 -24.37
CA TYR A 445 6.29 4.78 -25.80
C TYR A 445 5.75 6.14 -26.31
N PHE A 446 5.99 7.22 -25.55
CA PHE A 446 5.68 8.58 -25.98
C PHE A 446 6.63 9.05 -27.07
N ALA A 447 6.08 9.59 -28.17
CA ALA A 447 6.84 9.93 -29.38
C ALA A 447 6.63 11.35 -29.92
N SER A 448 5.89 12.23 -29.23
CA SER A 448 5.86 13.64 -29.63
C SER A 448 7.27 14.25 -29.48
N PRO A 449 7.68 15.18 -30.37
CA PRO A 449 9.01 15.79 -30.34
C PRO A 449 9.30 16.59 -29.06
N GLU A 450 8.27 17.14 -28.43
CA GLU A 450 8.41 17.99 -27.25
C GLU A 450 8.66 17.18 -25.97
N GLU A 451 9.40 17.77 -25.03
CA GLU A 451 9.54 17.18 -23.69
C GLU A 451 8.21 17.21 -22.93
N VAL A 452 7.92 16.13 -22.19
CA VAL A 452 6.73 15.99 -21.36
C VAL A 452 6.72 17.07 -20.28
N GLN A 453 5.74 17.98 -20.37
CA GLN A 453 5.53 19.05 -19.41
C GLN A 453 4.49 18.57 -18.39
N GLN A 454 4.91 18.40 -17.13
CA GLN A 454 4.08 17.80 -16.08
C GLN A 454 3.10 18.84 -15.50
N ASP A 455 1.83 18.47 -15.41
CA ASP A 455 0.76 19.22 -14.73
C ASP A 455 0.51 20.64 -15.27
N ILE A 456 0.98 20.93 -16.48
CA ILE A 456 0.76 22.20 -17.17
C ILE A 456 0.25 21.98 -18.59
N LEU A 457 -0.56 22.93 -19.07
CA LEU A 457 -1.01 22.94 -20.45
C LEU A 457 0.18 23.20 -21.37
N ALA A 458 0.45 22.27 -22.28
CA ALA A 458 1.52 22.37 -23.26
C ALA A 458 1.00 22.00 -24.65
N ASN A 459 1.61 22.60 -25.67
CA ASN A 459 1.31 22.32 -27.06
C ASN A 459 2.26 21.22 -27.56
N TYR A 460 1.69 20.17 -28.14
CA TYR A 460 2.42 19.04 -28.69
C TYR A 460 2.22 18.93 -30.20
N SER A 461 3.14 18.26 -30.88
CA SER A 461 3.04 17.94 -32.30
C SER A 461 3.29 16.45 -32.57
N PHE A 462 2.78 15.97 -33.71
CA PHE A 462 3.11 14.63 -34.17
C PHE A 462 4.53 14.56 -34.74
N PRO A 463 5.27 13.46 -34.51
CA PRO A 463 6.54 13.23 -35.17
C PRO A 463 6.33 13.00 -36.68
N GLU A 464 7.38 13.20 -37.48
CA GLU A 464 7.35 12.89 -38.92
C GLU A 464 7.04 11.41 -39.18
N VAL A 465 7.50 10.51 -38.31
CA VAL A 465 7.27 9.07 -38.38
C VAL A 465 6.95 8.55 -36.98
N LEU A 466 5.79 7.92 -36.83
CA LEU A 466 5.42 7.22 -35.59
C LEU A 466 5.94 5.78 -35.63
N THR A 467 6.84 5.44 -34.71
CA THR A 467 7.38 4.08 -34.60
C THR A 467 6.38 3.12 -33.98
N GLN A 468 6.62 1.82 -34.15
CA GLN A 468 5.72 0.77 -33.67
C GLN A 468 5.47 0.86 -32.16
N ASP A 469 4.22 0.61 -31.75
CA ASP A 469 3.77 0.58 -30.35
C ASP A 469 3.90 1.93 -29.62
N ASN A 470 4.24 3.00 -30.37
CA ASN A 470 4.34 4.35 -29.84
C ASN A 470 3.05 5.15 -30.08
N PHE A 471 2.86 6.14 -29.22
CA PHE A 471 1.81 7.13 -29.35
C PHE A 471 2.38 8.55 -29.33
N ALA A 472 1.65 9.47 -29.96
CA ALA A 472 1.98 10.89 -29.98
C ALA A 472 0.71 11.73 -29.79
N LEU A 473 0.90 12.96 -29.33
CA LEU A 473 -0.14 13.94 -29.08
C LEU A 473 0.05 15.15 -30.00
N GLU A 474 -1.04 15.80 -30.39
CA GLU A 474 -1.05 17.05 -31.15
C GLU A 474 -2.05 18.04 -30.53
N GLY A 475 -1.68 19.31 -30.44
CA GLY A 475 -2.50 20.38 -29.87
C GLY A 475 -2.22 20.63 -28.38
N ASP A 476 -3.12 21.34 -27.71
CA ASP A 476 -2.96 21.71 -26.30
C ASP A 476 -3.45 20.58 -25.39
N LEU A 477 -2.56 19.97 -24.60
CA LEU A 477 -2.90 18.92 -23.63
C LEU A 477 -2.18 19.15 -22.32
N THR A 478 -2.75 18.62 -21.23
CA THR A 478 -2.09 18.57 -19.92
C THR A 478 -1.76 17.14 -19.56
N ILE A 479 -0.49 16.79 -19.37
CA ILE A 479 -0.10 15.45 -18.95
C ILE A 479 -0.01 15.44 -17.42
N THR A 480 -0.89 14.66 -16.78
CA THR A 480 -0.98 14.52 -15.31
C THR A 480 -0.34 13.20 -14.86
N PRO A 481 -0.27 12.88 -13.56
CA PRO A 481 0.37 11.64 -13.11
C PRO A 481 -0.26 10.37 -13.70
N GLU A 482 -1.59 10.33 -13.86
CA GLU A 482 -2.34 9.11 -14.22
C GLU A 482 -2.94 9.16 -15.64
N TYR A 483 -3.20 10.34 -16.18
CA TYR A 483 -3.85 10.53 -17.48
C TYR A 483 -3.32 11.76 -18.22
N SER A 484 -3.60 11.83 -19.52
CA SER A 484 -3.50 13.06 -20.30
C SER A 484 -4.90 13.69 -20.41
N LEU A 485 -5.00 15.00 -20.18
CA LEU A 485 -6.24 15.76 -20.35
C LEU A 485 -6.24 16.38 -21.75
N SER A 486 -7.19 15.97 -22.57
CA SER A 486 -7.41 16.56 -23.89
C SER A 486 -8.10 17.92 -23.79
N THR A 487 -7.88 18.76 -24.79
CA THR A 487 -8.68 19.96 -25.04
C THR A 487 -9.39 19.83 -26.37
N LYS A 488 -10.25 20.80 -26.67
CA LYS A 488 -10.93 20.84 -27.97
C LYS A 488 -9.90 20.96 -29.11
N ASP A 489 -10.13 20.19 -30.18
CA ASP A 489 -9.31 20.14 -31.39
C ASP A 489 -7.91 19.50 -31.19
N SER A 490 -7.61 19.00 -29.98
CA SER A 490 -6.42 18.18 -29.77
C SER A 490 -6.60 16.80 -30.40
N LYS A 491 -5.48 16.12 -30.66
CA LYS A 491 -5.47 14.79 -31.26
C LYS A 491 -4.48 13.88 -30.57
N LEU A 492 -4.78 12.59 -30.67
CA LEU A 492 -3.89 11.52 -30.24
C LEU A 492 -3.72 10.54 -31.39
N LYS A 493 -2.49 10.11 -31.61
CA LYS A 493 -2.16 9.08 -32.60
C LYS A 493 -1.45 7.92 -31.93
N LEU A 494 -1.79 6.69 -32.31
CA LEU A 494 -1.25 5.45 -31.76
C LEU A 494 -0.93 4.48 -32.90
N SER A 495 0.30 3.96 -32.94
CA SER A 495 0.67 2.80 -33.75
C SER A 495 0.48 1.54 -32.91
N PHE A 496 -0.29 0.56 -33.38
CA PHE A 496 -0.56 -0.67 -32.63
C PHE A 496 -0.59 -1.92 -33.53
N GLU A 497 -0.42 -3.09 -32.93
CA GLU A 497 -0.57 -4.41 -33.52
C GLU A 497 -1.46 -5.29 -32.61
N ALA A 498 -2.76 -5.25 -32.89
CA ALA A 498 -3.78 -5.99 -32.17
C ALA A 498 -5.00 -6.27 -33.07
N LYS A 499 -5.99 -7.01 -32.57
CA LYS A 499 -7.29 -7.17 -33.24
C LYS A 499 -8.32 -6.17 -32.71
N GLU A 500 -8.29 -5.88 -31.42
CA GLU A 500 -9.19 -4.93 -30.77
C GLU A 500 -8.38 -3.85 -30.02
N VAL A 501 -8.89 -2.62 -30.00
CA VAL A 501 -8.31 -1.51 -29.25
C VAL A 501 -9.35 -0.92 -28.31
N PHE A 502 -8.93 -0.75 -27.06
CA PHE A 502 -9.73 -0.18 -25.99
C PHE A 502 -9.00 1.01 -25.37
N LEU A 503 -9.76 1.98 -24.89
CA LEU A 503 -9.21 3.15 -24.21
C LEU A 503 -10.02 3.46 -22.95
N VAL A 504 -9.32 3.58 -21.82
CA VAL A 504 -9.93 4.06 -20.57
C VAL A 504 -10.03 5.58 -20.63
N MET A 505 -11.26 6.10 -20.54
CA MET A 505 -11.55 7.53 -20.60
C MET A 505 -12.49 7.95 -19.48
N ASN A 506 -12.34 9.19 -19.03
CA ASN A 506 -13.27 9.85 -18.11
C ASN A 506 -13.56 11.28 -18.61
N PRO A 507 -14.82 11.66 -18.82
CA PRO A 507 -15.14 13.01 -19.30
C PRO A 507 -15.25 14.00 -18.13
N LYS A 508 -14.71 15.22 -18.29
CA LYS A 508 -15.02 16.31 -17.34
C LYS A 508 -16.50 16.73 -17.42
N ILE A 509 -17.08 16.61 -18.61
CA ILE A 509 -18.48 16.90 -18.91
C ILE A 509 -19.05 15.70 -19.67
N PRO A 510 -20.05 14.99 -19.14
CA PRO A 510 -20.67 13.85 -19.83
C PRO A 510 -21.16 14.21 -21.23
N GLY A 511 -20.93 13.33 -22.20
CA GLY A 511 -21.35 13.51 -23.58
C GLY A 511 -20.27 14.08 -24.51
N SER A 512 -19.00 14.15 -24.07
CA SER A 512 -17.87 14.58 -24.91
C SER A 512 -17.69 13.65 -26.09
N ARG A 513 -17.41 14.19 -27.28
CA ARG A 513 -17.33 13.44 -28.53
C ARG A 513 -15.89 13.32 -29.00
N VAL A 514 -15.47 12.09 -29.27
CA VAL A 514 -14.15 11.79 -29.84
C VAL A 514 -14.34 11.10 -31.18
N ARG A 515 -13.75 11.66 -32.24
CA ARG A 515 -13.73 11.02 -33.55
C ARG A 515 -12.65 9.95 -33.57
N VAL A 516 -13.00 8.77 -34.09
CA VAL A 516 -12.12 7.61 -34.19
C VAL A 516 -11.83 7.34 -35.66
N LEU A 517 -10.54 7.39 -36.03
CA LEU A 517 -10.05 7.15 -37.38
C LEU A 517 -9.00 6.05 -37.34
N LEU A 518 -9.13 5.04 -38.19
CA LEU A 518 -8.14 3.99 -38.39
C LEU A 518 -7.51 4.15 -39.77
N ASP A 519 -6.19 4.31 -39.83
CA ASP A 519 -5.43 4.60 -41.04
C ASP A 519 -5.99 5.81 -41.82
N GLY A 520 -6.46 6.81 -41.07
CA GLY A 520 -7.05 8.04 -41.61
C GLY A 520 -8.49 7.91 -42.12
N GLN A 521 -9.15 6.76 -41.93
CA GLN A 521 -10.53 6.51 -42.38
C GLN A 521 -11.44 6.08 -41.23
N ILE A 522 -12.75 6.34 -41.35
CA ILE A 522 -13.76 5.80 -40.42
C ILE A 522 -14.06 4.36 -40.84
N GLN A 523 -13.45 3.39 -40.17
CA GLN A 523 -13.58 1.96 -40.47
C GLN A 523 -13.38 1.10 -39.22
N TYR A 524 -13.87 -0.14 -39.27
CA TYR A 524 -13.78 -1.13 -38.19
C TYR A 524 -14.18 -0.60 -36.80
N PRO A 525 -15.36 0.06 -36.67
CA PRO A 525 -15.78 0.62 -35.39
C PRO A 525 -15.93 -0.48 -34.34
N GLY A 526 -15.39 -0.24 -33.15
CA GLY A 526 -15.71 -1.02 -31.96
C GLY A 526 -17.15 -0.78 -31.49
N GLU A 527 -17.56 -1.52 -30.46
CA GLU A 527 -18.95 -1.52 -29.99
C GLU A 527 -19.45 -0.14 -29.53
N ASP A 528 -18.55 0.73 -29.07
CA ASP A 528 -18.89 2.05 -28.54
C ASP A 528 -18.74 3.17 -29.60
N VAL A 529 -18.39 2.84 -30.85
CA VAL A 529 -18.17 3.82 -31.92
C VAL A 529 -19.34 3.81 -32.91
N VAL A 530 -20.07 4.92 -33.00
CA VAL A 530 -21.20 5.10 -33.91
C VAL A 530 -20.87 6.19 -34.92
N ASN A 531 -20.92 5.86 -36.22
CA ASN A 531 -20.55 6.77 -37.32
C ASN A 531 -19.15 7.41 -37.15
N GLY A 532 -18.19 6.65 -36.61
CA GLY A 532 -16.83 7.13 -36.35
C GLY A 532 -16.68 8.05 -35.15
N ILE A 533 -17.69 8.14 -34.29
CA ILE A 533 -17.66 8.95 -33.07
C ILE A 533 -17.95 8.05 -31.87
N VAL A 534 -17.13 8.13 -30.84
CA VAL A 534 -17.43 7.62 -29.51
C VAL A 534 -17.92 8.79 -28.65
N ILE A 535 -19.00 8.56 -27.90
CA ILE A 535 -19.51 9.51 -26.91
C ILE A 535 -19.00 9.04 -25.54
N VAL A 536 -18.33 9.94 -24.82
CA VAL A 536 -17.70 9.68 -23.53
C VAL A 536 -18.60 10.25 -22.44
N ASP A 537 -19.26 9.35 -21.71
CA ASP A 537 -20.39 9.67 -20.83
C ASP A 537 -20.02 9.51 -19.35
N SER A 538 -19.11 8.58 -19.07
CA SER A 538 -18.67 8.18 -17.74
C SER A 538 -17.22 7.70 -17.74
N ASP A 539 -16.67 7.47 -16.56
CA ASP A 539 -15.39 6.79 -16.38
C ASP A 539 -15.52 5.30 -16.73
N ASN A 540 -15.04 4.90 -17.90
CA ASN A 540 -15.13 3.50 -18.35
C ASN A 540 -14.04 3.14 -19.37
N LEU A 541 -13.96 1.86 -19.68
CA LEU A 541 -13.24 1.32 -20.82
C LEU A 541 -14.13 1.39 -22.06
N TYR A 542 -13.68 2.11 -23.09
CA TYR A 542 -14.38 2.25 -24.37
C TYR A 542 -13.74 1.37 -25.44
N LYS A 543 -14.57 0.61 -26.18
CA LYS A 543 -14.17 -0.29 -27.26
C LYS A 543 -14.15 0.47 -28.58
N LEU A 544 -12.95 0.88 -29.01
CA LEU A 544 -12.77 1.80 -30.13
C LEU A 544 -12.68 1.11 -31.49
N ILE A 545 -11.93 0.02 -31.58
CA ILE A 545 -11.66 -0.68 -32.84
C ILE A 545 -11.88 -2.18 -32.69
N LYS A 546 -12.45 -2.80 -33.72
CA LYS A 546 -12.59 -4.27 -33.83
C LYS A 546 -12.34 -4.73 -35.26
N LEU A 547 -11.17 -5.33 -35.49
CA LEU A 547 -10.74 -5.86 -36.78
C LEU A 547 -11.23 -7.30 -37.00
N ASP A 548 -11.33 -7.72 -38.27
CA ASP A 548 -11.64 -9.11 -38.62
C ASP A 548 -10.47 -10.06 -38.25
N SER A 549 -9.24 -9.59 -38.46
CA SER A 549 -7.98 -10.28 -38.15
C SER A 549 -6.99 -9.33 -37.47
N PRO A 550 -6.12 -9.81 -36.57
CA PRO A 550 -5.07 -8.98 -36.00
C PRO A 550 -4.16 -8.41 -37.08
N GLY A 551 -3.80 -7.15 -36.93
CA GLY A 551 -3.00 -6.43 -37.89
C GLY A 551 -2.34 -5.22 -37.27
N ARG A 552 -1.41 -4.62 -38.02
CA ARG A 552 -0.74 -3.39 -37.63
C ARG A 552 -1.41 -2.20 -38.28
N HIS A 553 -1.82 -1.23 -37.47
CA HIS A 553 -2.58 -0.08 -37.92
C HIS A 553 -2.21 1.18 -37.14
N GLU A 554 -2.62 2.33 -37.65
CA GLU A 554 -2.54 3.62 -36.98
C GLU A 554 -3.93 4.09 -36.56
N LEU A 555 -4.14 4.24 -35.25
CA LEU A 555 -5.33 4.85 -34.68
C LEU A 555 -5.09 6.35 -34.49
N THR A 556 -6.03 7.19 -34.95
CA THR A 556 -6.10 8.62 -34.65
C THR A 556 -7.40 8.95 -33.95
N LEU A 557 -7.30 9.63 -32.82
CA LEU A 557 -8.41 10.19 -32.06
C LEU A 557 -8.41 11.71 -32.18
N GLU A 558 -9.55 12.29 -32.53
CA GLU A 558 -9.73 13.75 -32.56
C GLU A 558 -10.78 14.16 -31.53
N PHE A 559 -10.40 14.99 -30.56
CA PHE A 559 -11.29 15.43 -29.49
C PHE A 559 -12.12 16.64 -29.98
N LEU A 560 -13.39 16.39 -30.30
CA LEU A 560 -14.24 17.37 -31.01
C LEU A 560 -14.83 18.44 -30.07
N ASP A 561 -15.12 18.04 -28.84
CA ASP A 561 -15.62 18.90 -27.77
C ASP A 561 -15.32 18.30 -26.40
N GLY A 562 -15.41 19.17 -25.39
CA GLY A 562 -15.16 18.81 -24.00
C GLY A 562 -13.69 18.58 -23.66
N GLU A 563 -13.44 18.42 -22.37
CA GLU A 563 -12.15 17.95 -21.83
C GLU A 563 -12.32 16.49 -21.43
N VAL A 564 -11.49 15.61 -21.98
CA VAL A 564 -11.54 14.17 -21.72
C VAL A 564 -10.20 13.74 -21.12
N GLU A 565 -10.28 13.08 -19.97
CA GLU A 565 -9.15 12.42 -19.35
C GLU A 565 -8.95 11.08 -20.05
N VAL A 566 -7.77 10.85 -20.62
CA VAL A 566 -7.40 9.61 -21.29
C VAL A 566 -6.28 8.91 -20.52
N TYR A 567 -6.53 7.68 -20.07
CA TYR A 567 -5.70 7.00 -19.07
C TYR A 567 -4.75 5.97 -19.67
N ALA A 568 -5.31 4.93 -20.31
CA ALA A 568 -4.52 3.83 -20.87
C ALA A 568 -5.19 3.17 -22.07
N PHE A 569 -4.39 2.82 -23.08
CA PHE A 569 -4.78 1.91 -24.14
C PHE A 569 -4.54 0.47 -23.72
N THR A 570 -5.54 -0.37 -23.94
CA THR A 570 -5.45 -1.82 -23.82
C THR A 570 -5.93 -2.50 -25.09
N PHE A 571 -5.62 -3.78 -25.26
CA PHE A 571 -5.70 -4.45 -26.55
C PHE A 571 -6.30 -5.86 -26.45
N GLY A 572 -6.87 -6.36 -27.54
CA GLY A 572 -7.56 -7.65 -27.61
C GLY A 572 -7.19 -8.49 -28.81
#